data_AF-A0A7H0GZ95-F1
#
_entry.id   AF-A0A7H0GZ95-F1
#
_cell.length_a   1.000
_cell.length_b   1.000
_cell.length_c   1.000
_cell.angle_alpha   90.00
_cell.angle_beta   90.00
_cell.angle_gamma   90.00
#
_symmetry.space_group_name_H-M   'P 1'
#
loop_
_entity.id
_entity.type
_entity.pdbx_description
1 polymer ?
#
loop_
_entity_poly.entity_id
_entity_poly.type
_entity_poly.pdbx_seq_one_letter_code
_entity_poly.pdbx_strand_id
1 'polypeptide(L)'
;MNSKHSLLLLLISLFTFSSSCTKNEDAIVGDISVAFNPILNSNDEATYYYRLYVADSYPTIPPLKSEYIDAASYQDGKTRIVIKGLNPGNYVFSYYKNTQLVTATVQVSSGKTNHYDL
;
A
#
# COMPACT_ATOMS: atom_id res chain seq x y z
N MET A 1 59.95 27.65 2.38
CA MET A 1 58.57 28.14 2.17
C MET A 1 58.05 27.51 0.87
N ASN A 2 56.84 27.02 0.65
CA ASN A 2 55.67 26.67 1.45
C ASN A 2 54.77 25.88 0.48
N SER A 3 55.00 24.57 0.26
CA SER A 3 54.21 23.83 -0.76
C SER A 3 53.62 22.50 -0.29
N LYS A 4 53.96 22.02 0.92
CA LYS A 4 53.44 20.74 1.42
C LYS A 4 52.19 20.87 2.29
N HIS A 5 51.84 22.07 2.73
CA HIS A 5 50.67 22.32 3.58
C HIS A 5 49.37 22.53 2.77
N SER A 6 49.48 22.86 1.47
CA SER A 6 48.31 23.15 0.63
C SER A 6 47.58 21.89 0.14
N LEU A 7 48.28 20.74 0.04
CA LEU A 7 47.69 19.49 -0.44
C LEU A 7 46.90 18.76 0.66
N LEU A 8 47.32 18.91 1.93
CA LEU A 8 46.68 18.27 3.07
C LEU A 8 45.30 18.92 3.39
N LEU A 9 45.18 20.23 3.19
CA LEU A 9 43.91 20.96 3.36
C LEU A 9 42.87 20.60 2.28
N LEU A 10 43.31 20.26 1.07
CA LEU A 10 42.39 19.87 -0.01
C LEU A 10 41.75 18.50 0.25
N LEU A 11 42.50 17.54 0.81
CA LEU A 11 41.97 16.20 1.14
C LEU A 11 40.98 16.18 2.32
N ILE A 12 41.13 17.10 3.28
CA ILE A 12 40.21 17.18 4.44
C ILE A 12 38.85 17.79 4.01
N SER A 13 38.84 18.65 3.00
CA SER A 13 37.61 19.26 2.47
C SER A 13 36.73 18.31 1.66
N LEU A 14 37.29 17.21 1.14
CA LEU A 14 36.54 16.23 0.36
C LEU A 14 35.84 15.17 1.22
N PHE A 15 36.15 15.07 2.51
CA PHE A 15 35.64 14.02 3.39
C PHE A 15 34.40 14.44 4.21
N THR A 16 34.00 15.71 4.19
CA THR A 16 32.89 16.22 5.02
C THR A 16 31.55 16.33 4.31
N PHE A 17 31.46 15.99 3.00
CA PHE A 17 30.21 16.09 2.24
C PHE A 17 29.35 14.83 2.20
N SER A 18 29.72 13.77 2.94
CA SER A 18 28.88 12.59 3.11
C SER A 18 27.96 12.73 4.33
N SER A 19 27.32 13.90 4.49
CA SER A 19 26.12 13.98 5.32
C SER A 19 25.00 13.29 4.55
N SER A 20 24.99 11.96 4.61
CA SER A 20 23.82 11.17 4.25
C SER A 20 22.68 11.67 5.11
N CYS A 21 21.85 12.52 4.52
CA CYS A 21 20.56 12.91 5.06
C CYS A 21 19.66 11.67 4.95
N THR A 22 19.87 10.68 5.81
CA THR A 22 18.87 9.64 6.04
C THR A 22 17.75 10.31 6.81
N LYS A 23 16.83 10.90 6.07
CA LYS A 23 15.53 11.27 6.57
C LYS A 23 14.83 9.94 6.90
N ASN A 24 15.06 9.43 8.11
CA ASN A 24 14.14 8.49 8.75
C ASN A 24 12.90 9.30 9.12
N GLU A 25 12.16 9.75 8.11
CA GLU A 25 10.74 9.95 8.32
C GLU A 25 10.17 8.55 8.35
N ASP A 26 9.82 8.08 9.55
CA ASP A 26 8.86 7.00 9.66
C ASP A 26 7.69 7.40 8.78
N ALA A 27 7.55 6.75 7.62
CA ALA A 27 6.51 7.08 6.67
C ALA A 27 5.19 6.95 7.42
N ILE A 28 4.47 8.06 7.61
CA ILE A 28 3.21 8.04 8.34
C ILE A 28 2.17 7.39 7.44
N VAL A 29 2.11 6.06 7.54
CA VAL A 29 1.18 5.19 6.83
C VAL A 29 -0.21 5.22 7.47
N GLY A 30 -1.21 4.83 6.70
CA GLY A 30 -2.59 4.63 7.16
C GLY A 30 -3.11 3.25 6.80
N ASP A 31 -4.32 2.95 7.25
CA ASP A 31 -4.98 1.67 7.05
C ASP A 31 -6.33 1.87 6.34
N ILE A 32 -6.81 0.83 5.67
CA ILE A 32 -8.21 0.75 5.22
C ILE A 32 -8.89 -0.45 5.85
N SER A 33 -10.10 -0.25 6.32
CA SER A 33 -11.00 -1.32 6.75
C SER A 33 -12.15 -1.38 5.75
N VAL A 34 -12.40 -2.56 5.19
CA VAL A 34 -13.41 -2.76 4.15
C VAL A 34 -14.34 -3.88 4.57
N ALA A 35 -15.64 -3.60 4.55
CA ALA A 35 -16.70 -4.59 4.64
C ALA A 35 -17.32 -4.78 3.25
N PHE A 36 -17.49 -6.00 2.78
CA PHE A 36 -18.03 -6.28 1.44
C PHE A 36 -18.71 -7.66 1.37
N ASN A 37 -19.56 -7.89 0.37
CA ASN A 37 -20.28 -9.15 0.18
C ASN A 37 -19.68 -9.99 -0.99
N PRO A 38 -18.67 -10.84 -0.75
CA PRO A 38 -18.05 -11.63 -1.81
C PRO A 38 -18.84 -12.89 -2.18
N ILE A 39 -18.39 -13.56 -3.23
CA ILE A 39 -18.76 -14.95 -3.51
C ILE A 39 -17.83 -15.86 -2.71
N LEU A 40 -18.40 -16.77 -1.93
CA LEU A 40 -17.61 -17.74 -1.14
C LEU A 40 -17.54 -19.14 -1.74
N ASN A 41 -18.37 -19.45 -2.74
CA ASN A 41 -18.51 -20.78 -3.33
C ASN A 41 -18.60 -20.67 -4.85
N SER A 42 -17.47 -20.51 -5.53
CA SER A 42 -17.41 -20.34 -7.00
C SER A 42 -16.50 -21.38 -7.63
N ASN A 43 -16.80 -21.83 -8.84
CA ASN A 43 -15.84 -22.67 -9.57
C ASN A 43 -14.70 -21.84 -10.20
N ASP A 44 -14.79 -20.50 -10.13
CA ASP A 44 -13.77 -19.59 -10.62
C ASP A 44 -12.87 -19.12 -9.47
N GLU A 45 -11.60 -19.52 -9.53
CA GLU A 45 -10.59 -19.19 -8.53
C GLU A 45 -10.41 -17.68 -8.35
N ALA A 46 -10.59 -16.88 -9.40
CA ALA A 46 -10.39 -15.43 -9.35
C ALA A 46 -11.38 -14.72 -8.40
N THR A 47 -12.51 -15.36 -8.10
CA THR A 47 -13.56 -14.82 -7.23
C THR A 47 -13.25 -14.95 -5.74
N TYR A 48 -12.28 -15.80 -5.38
CA TYR A 48 -11.85 -15.98 -3.99
C TYR A 48 -10.86 -14.91 -3.51
N TYR A 49 -10.54 -13.93 -4.36
CA TYR A 49 -9.55 -12.92 -4.04
C TYR A 49 -10.19 -11.54 -4.01
N TYR A 50 -9.77 -10.74 -3.03
CA TYR A 50 -9.84 -9.30 -3.16
C TYR A 50 -8.50 -8.77 -3.68
N ARG A 51 -8.54 -7.65 -4.40
CA ARG A 51 -7.35 -7.00 -4.96
C ARG A 51 -7.36 -5.52 -4.66
N LEU A 52 -6.20 -4.98 -4.29
CA LEU A 52 -5.97 -3.55 -4.07
C LEU A 52 -4.93 -3.05 -5.07
N TYR A 53 -5.23 -1.94 -5.73
CA TYR A 53 -4.35 -1.28 -6.68
C TYR A 53 -4.12 0.16 -6.26
N VAL A 54 -2.97 0.74 -6.59
CA VAL A 54 -2.84 2.20 -6.62
C VAL A 54 -3.75 2.70 -7.74
N ALA A 55 -4.52 3.76 -7.50
CA ALA A 55 -5.55 4.19 -8.45
C ALA A 55 -4.99 4.48 -9.86
N ASP A 56 -3.84 5.14 -9.93
CA ASP A 56 -3.18 5.51 -11.18
C ASP A 56 -2.64 4.30 -11.99
N SER A 57 -2.59 3.12 -11.36
CA SER A 57 -2.03 1.90 -11.95
C SER A 57 -3.09 0.88 -12.37
N TYR A 58 -4.36 1.12 -12.06
CA TYR A 58 -5.47 0.22 -12.34
C TYR A 58 -5.93 0.33 -13.80
N PRO A 59 -6.26 -0.78 -14.51
CA PRO A 59 -6.10 -2.19 -14.12
C PRO A 59 -4.79 -2.83 -14.63
N THR A 60 -3.87 -2.06 -15.22
CA THR A 60 -2.79 -2.58 -16.08
C THR A 60 -1.54 -3.06 -15.35
N ILE A 61 -1.30 -2.63 -14.12
CA ILE A 61 -0.17 -3.07 -13.27
C ILE A 61 -0.67 -4.15 -12.30
N PRO A 62 0.16 -5.13 -11.93
CA PRO A 62 -0.20 -6.10 -10.88
C PRO A 62 -0.73 -5.39 -9.63
N PRO A 63 -1.73 -5.97 -8.95
CA PRO A 63 -2.26 -5.39 -7.73
C PRO A 63 -1.15 -5.24 -6.68
N LEU A 64 -1.22 -4.17 -5.90
CA LEU A 64 -0.38 -3.98 -4.72
C LEU A 64 -0.59 -5.11 -3.71
N LYS A 65 -1.84 -5.56 -3.57
CA LYS A 65 -2.23 -6.73 -2.76
C LYS A 65 -3.25 -7.57 -3.49
N SER A 66 -3.07 -8.89 -3.47
CA SER A 66 -4.04 -9.88 -3.91
C SER A 66 -4.07 -10.97 -2.86
N GLU A 67 -5.13 -11.03 -2.08
CA GLU A 67 -5.22 -11.92 -0.93
C GLU A 67 -6.52 -12.73 -0.98
N TYR A 68 -6.44 -13.97 -0.51
CA TYR A 68 -7.58 -14.87 -0.43
C TYR A 68 -8.59 -14.36 0.60
N ILE A 69 -9.87 -14.45 0.26
CA ILE A 69 -10.97 -14.11 1.13
C ILE A 69 -11.19 -15.28 2.07
N ASP A 70 -10.72 -15.14 3.30
CA ASP A 70 -10.95 -16.15 4.34
C ASP A 70 -12.45 -16.26 4.66
N ALA A 71 -13.02 -17.45 4.47
CA ALA A 71 -14.42 -17.72 4.81
C ALA A 71 -14.71 -17.49 6.31
N ALA A 72 -13.72 -17.62 7.19
CA ALA A 72 -13.89 -17.34 8.62
C ALA A 72 -14.11 -15.84 8.92
N SER A 73 -13.70 -14.95 8.01
CA SER A 73 -13.93 -13.51 8.12
C SER A 73 -15.34 -13.08 7.68
N TYR A 74 -16.14 -14.02 7.15
CA TYR A 74 -17.49 -13.77 6.71
C TYR A 74 -18.47 -13.84 7.89
N GLN A 75 -19.04 -12.69 8.23
CA GLN A 75 -20.01 -12.54 9.33
C GLN A 75 -21.11 -11.59 8.91
N ASP A 76 -22.37 -11.95 9.19
CA ASP A 76 -23.56 -11.16 8.86
C ASP A 76 -23.68 -10.80 7.38
N GLY A 77 -23.33 -11.75 6.51
CA GLY A 77 -23.39 -11.57 5.07
C GLY A 77 -22.20 -10.82 4.46
N LYS A 78 -21.25 -10.35 5.27
CA LYS A 78 -20.10 -9.55 4.82
C LYS A 78 -18.78 -10.14 5.28
N THR A 79 -17.79 -10.09 4.41
CA THR A 79 -16.37 -10.21 4.78
C THR A 79 -15.88 -8.86 5.26
N ARG A 80 -15.15 -8.85 6.39
CA ARG A 80 -14.48 -7.64 6.91
C ARG A 80 -12.98 -7.86 6.93
N ILE A 81 -12.24 -6.96 6.30
CA ILE A 81 -10.77 -6.99 6.27
C ILE A 81 -10.20 -5.65 6.72
N VAL A 82 -8.95 -5.67 7.17
CA VAL A 82 -8.15 -4.48 7.43
C VAL A 82 -6.82 -4.61 6.71
N ILE A 83 -6.58 -3.71 5.76
CA ILE A 83 -5.33 -3.62 5.02
C ILE A 83 -4.50 -2.51 5.65
N LYS A 84 -3.37 -2.89 6.25
CA LYS A 84 -2.55 -2.01 7.09
C LYS A 84 -1.34 -1.45 6.37
N GLY A 85 -0.84 -0.32 6.86
CA GLY A 85 0.48 0.20 6.50
C GLY A 85 0.58 0.70 5.05
N LEU A 86 -0.51 1.26 4.54
CA LEU A 86 -0.57 1.85 3.20
C LEU A 86 -0.06 3.29 3.23
N ASN A 87 0.65 3.70 2.18
CA ASN A 87 0.97 5.11 2.00
C ASN A 87 -0.32 5.92 1.80
N PRO A 88 -0.36 7.19 2.25
CA PRO A 88 -1.48 8.07 1.93
C PRO A 88 -1.68 8.19 0.42
N GLY A 89 -2.93 8.07 -0.05
CA GLY A 89 -3.23 8.06 -1.48
C GLY A 89 -4.58 7.47 -1.83
N ASN A 90 -4.87 7.42 -3.13
CA ASN A 90 -6.08 6.82 -3.68
C ASN A 90 -5.78 5.41 -4.19
N TYR A 91 -6.70 4.49 -3.90
CA TYR A 91 -6.59 3.09 -4.24
C TYR A 91 -7.89 2.60 -4.87
N VAL A 92 -7.77 1.58 -5.72
CA VAL A 92 -8.92 0.84 -6.24
C VAL A 92 -8.97 -0.50 -5.52
N PHE A 93 -10.03 -0.72 -4.77
CA PHE A 93 -10.38 -2.00 -4.17
C PHE A 93 -11.29 -2.75 -5.15
N SER A 94 -11.03 -4.03 -5.37
CA SER A 94 -11.86 -4.86 -6.25
C SER A 94 -12.08 -6.26 -5.69
N TYR A 95 -13.27 -6.80 -5.93
CA TYR A 95 -13.68 -8.13 -5.51
C TYR A 95 -14.80 -8.63 -6.44
N TYR A 96 -15.10 -9.92 -6.42
CA TYR A 96 -16.23 -10.47 -7.17
C TYR A 96 -17.47 -10.62 -6.29
N LYS A 97 -18.63 -10.19 -6.81
CA LYS A 97 -19.97 -10.38 -6.23
C LYS A 97 -20.88 -10.96 -7.28
N ASN A 98 -21.49 -12.12 -7.03
CA ASN A 98 -22.40 -12.79 -7.98
C ASN A 98 -21.89 -12.84 -9.43
N THR A 99 -20.61 -13.20 -9.61
CA THR A 99 -19.82 -13.25 -10.86
C THR A 99 -19.48 -11.89 -11.51
N GLN A 100 -19.89 -10.78 -10.90
CA GLN A 100 -19.56 -9.44 -11.36
C GLN A 100 -18.34 -8.91 -10.61
N LEU A 101 -17.38 -8.35 -11.35
CA LEU A 101 -16.28 -7.60 -10.75
C LEU A 101 -16.82 -6.28 -10.20
N VAL A 102 -16.73 -6.11 -8.89
CA VAL A 102 -17.05 -4.86 -8.20
C VAL A 102 -15.75 -4.11 -7.94
N THR A 103 -15.76 -2.81 -8.20
CA THR A 103 -14.62 -1.92 -7.96
C THR A 103 -15.08 -0.70 -7.17
N ALA A 104 -14.32 -0.30 -6.16
CA ALA A 104 -14.54 0.91 -5.40
C ALA A 104 -13.23 1.70 -5.27
N THR A 105 -13.32 3.03 -5.36
CA THR A 105 -12.19 3.89 -4.99
C THR A 105 -12.21 4.08 -3.48
N VAL A 106 -11.09 3.79 -2.83
CA VAL A 106 -10.88 3.98 -1.40
C VAL A 106 -9.66 4.90 -1.20
N GLN A 107 -9.68 5.69 -0.15
CA GLN A 107 -8.62 6.64 0.16
C GLN A 107 -7.93 6.21 1.45
N VAL A 108 -6.61 6.36 1.49
CA VAL A 108 -5.79 6.20 2.69
C VAL A 108 -5.40 7.60 3.18
N SER A 109 -5.68 7.87 4.44
CA SER A 109 -5.27 9.08 5.14
C SER A 109 -4.12 8.73 6.08
N SER A 110 -3.11 9.60 6.14
CA SER A 110 -1.93 9.42 6.99
C SER A 110 -2.30 9.21 8.47
N GLY A 111 -1.79 8.14 9.08
CA GLY A 111 -1.96 7.83 10.50
C GLY A 111 -3.38 7.45 10.91
N LYS A 112 -4.27 7.14 9.96
CA LYS A 112 -5.69 6.84 10.22
C LYS A 112 -6.11 5.53 9.58
N THR A 113 -7.12 4.90 10.17
CA THR A 113 -7.90 3.85 9.52
C THR A 113 -9.14 4.47 8.90
N ASN A 114 -9.30 4.33 7.59
CA ASN A 114 -10.53 4.73 6.89
C ASN A 114 -11.43 3.49 6.73
N HIS A 115 -12.73 3.64 7.00
CA HIS A 115 -13.70 2.54 6.97
C HIS A 115 -14.63 2.67 5.77
N TYR A 116 -14.82 1.58 5.03
CA TYR A 116 -15.67 1.49 3.85
C TYR A 116 -16.64 0.30 3.96
N ASP A 117 -17.90 0.51 3.59
CA ASP A 117 -18.91 -0.54 3.49
C ASP A 117 -19.43 -0.61 2.04
N LEU A 118 -19.12 -1.71 1.34
CA LEU A 118 -19.20 -1.88 -0.13
C LEU A 118 -20.14 -3.01 -0.58
#